data_AF-A0A973Y003-F1
#
_entry.id   AF-A0A973Y003-F1
#
_cell.length_a   1.000
_cell.length_b   1.000
_cell.length_c   1.000
_cell.angle_alpha   90.00
_cell.angle_beta   90.00
_cell.angle_gamma   90.00
#
_symmetry.space_group_name_H-M   'P 1'
#
loop_
_entity.id
_entity.type
_entity.pdbx_description
1 polymer ?
#
loop_
_entity_poly.entity_id
_entity_poly.type
_entity_poly.pdbx_seq_one_letter_code
_entity_poly.pdbx_strand_id
1 'polypeptide(L)'
;MSDVGRAQQTGQAAREQASATAGQAGQAAGQVGGVAAEKARNVAGQAREQAGTAVRDLQGRLREEARGQTERFAGTMRQWADDLAGLAENAPGDSPARSMAAQAADGGHRAADYLDKQGLEGLLGDLQSFARRRPGAFLGGAVLAGLVVGRLAKAGTQQGRSPDRQPAAPARDEAPLPPAAAPRVGLPGPPGV
;
A
#
# COMPACT_ATOMS: atom_id res chain seq x y z
N MET A 1 -26.63 14.10 24.84
CA MET A 1 -26.25 14.79 23.58
C MET A 1 -24.76 15.17 23.54
N SER A 2 -23.85 14.35 24.10
CA SER A 2 -22.48 14.80 24.43
C SER A 2 -21.36 14.14 23.58
N ASP A 3 -21.66 13.14 22.77
CA ASP A 3 -20.66 12.44 21.93
C ASP A 3 -20.41 13.11 20.58
N VAL A 4 -21.42 13.77 20.01
CA VAL A 4 -21.30 14.48 18.73
C VAL A 4 -20.34 15.68 18.85
N GLY A 5 -20.30 16.34 20.01
CA GLY A 5 -19.40 17.48 20.25
C GLY A 5 -17.92 17.11 20.31
N ARG A 6 -17.58 15.95 20.89
CA ARG A 6 -16.18 15.48 20.98
C ARG A 6 -15.61 15.07 19.63
N ALA A 7 -16.39 14.39 18.79
CA ALA A 7 -15.96 14.01 17.45
C ALA A 7 -15.76 15.23 16.52
N GLN A 8 -16.58 16.26 16.68
CA GLN A 8 -16.39 17.53 15.94
C GLN A 8 -15.17 18.29 16.44
N GLN A 9 -14.91 18.31 17.75
CA GLN A 9 -13.77 18.99 18.34
C GLN A 9 -12.43 18.34 17.98
N THR A 10 -12.35 17.00 17.98
CA THR A 10 -11.17 16.29 17.47
C THR A 10 -11.00 16.44 15.96
N GLY A 11 -12.09 16.46 15.19
CA GLY A 11 -12.05 16.72 13.76
C GLY A 11 -11.55 18.14 13.42
N GLN A 12 -11.95 19.15 14.21
CA GLN A 12 -11.49 20.53 14.05
C GLN A 12 -10.02 20.67 14.43
N ALA A 13 -9.60 20.11 15.57
CA ALA A 13 -8.19 20.13 15.98
C ALA A 13 -7.28 19.41 14.95
N ALA A 14 -7.71 18.27 14.42
CA ALA A 14 -6.99 17.56 13.37
C ALA A 14 -6.89 18.38 12.06
N ARG A 15 -7.96 19.10 11.69
CA ARG A 15 -7.96 19.99 10.51
C ARG A 15 -7.06 21.21 10.70
N GLU A 16 -7.08 21.83 11.87
CA GLU A 16 -6.21 22.96 12.19
C GLU A 16 -4.74 22.54 12.16
N GLN A 17 -4.41 21.42 12.80
CA GLN A 17 -3.06 20.89 12.80
C GLN A 17 -2.60 20.48 11.40
N ALA A 18 -3.47 19.84 10.61
CA ALA A 18 -3.19 19.52 9.22
C ALA A 18 -2.99 20.79 8.36
N SER A 19 -3.79 21.84 8.58
CA SER A 19 -3.68 23.10 7.85
C SER A 19 -2.40 23.87 8.20
N ALA A 20 -1.99 23.86 9.47
CA ALA A 20 -0.75 24.47 9.93
C ALA A 20 0.47 23.73 9.35
N THR A 21 0.47 22.39 9.39
CA THR A 21 1.53 21.57 8.79
C THR A 21 1.55 21.73 7.26
N ALA A 22 0.40 21.77 6.59
CA ALA A 22 0.33 22.00 5.16
C ALA A 22 0.84 23.39 4.76
N GLY A 23 0.55 24.42 5.55
CA GLY A 23 1.06 25.78 5.34
C GLY A 23 2.59 25.85 5.45
N GLN A 24 3.16 25.24 6.50
CA GLN A 24 4.61 25.16 6.70
C GLN A 24 5.30 24.34 5.59
N ALA A 25 4.73 23.19 5.22
CA ALA A 25 5.23 22.36 4.13
C ALA A 25 5.16 23.09 2.78
N GLY A 26 4.09 23.85 2.52
CA GLY A 26 3.94 24.65 1.30
C GLY A 26 4.97 25.77 1.18
N GLN A 27 5.28 26.46 2.28
CA GLN A 27 6.30 27.52 2.30
C GLN A 27 7.73 26.97 2.12
N ALA A 28 8.04 25.82 2.73
CA ALA A 28 9.31 25.14 2.53
C ALA A 28 9.43 24.62 1.09
N ALA A 29 8.38 23.98 0.57
CA ALA A 29 8.35 23.46 -0.81
C ALA A 29 8.50 24.56 -1.86
N GLY A 30 7.97 25.76 -1.61
CA GLY A 30 8.13 26.92 -2.51
C GLY A 30 9.58 27.37 -2.68
N GLN A 31 10.42 27.24 -1.64
CA GLN A 31 11.81 27.70 -1.65
C GLN A 31 12.77 26.69 -2.30
N VAL A 32 12.53 25.39 -2.14
CA VAL A 32 13.32 24.32 -2.79
C VAL A 32 12.77 23.91 -4.16
N GLY A 33 11.54 24.31 -4.50
CA GLY A 33 10.84 23.89 -5.71
C GLY A 33 11.52 24.29 -7.02
N GLY A 34 12.20 25.44 -7.07
CA GLY A 34 12.87 25.91 -8.29
C GLY A 34 14.03 25.02 -8.73
N VAL A 35 14.95 24.71 -7.81
CA VAL A 35 16.16 23.91 -8.09
C VAL A 35 15.85 22.41 -8.15
N ALA A 36 14.92 21.94 -7.32
CA ALA A 36 14.48 20.55 -7.35
C ALA A 36 13.69 20.22 -8.61
N ALA A 37 12.89 21.14 -9.16
CA ALA A 37 12.10 20.90 -10.37
C ALA A 37 12.97 20.71 -11.63
N GLU A 38 14.14 21.34 -11.72
CA GLU A 38 15.08 21.12 -12.82
C GLU A 38 15.75 19.74 -12.73
N LYS A 39 16.26 19.37 -11.56
CA LYS A 39 16.83 18.03 -11.34
C LYS A 39 15.79 16.93 -11.49
N ALA A 40 14.57 17.16 -11.00
CA ALA A 40 13.45 16.23 -11.14
C ALA A 40 13.05 16.03 -12.61
N ARG A 41 13.10 17.08 -13.45
CA ARG A 41 12.84 16.93 -14.89
C ARG A 41 13.87 16.03 -15.60
N ASN A 42 15.16 16.19 -15.27
CA ASN A 42 16.22 15.34 -15.83
C ASN A 42 16.10 13.87 -15.38
N VAL A 43 15.84 13.63 -14.10
CA VAL A 43 15.63 12.28 -13.56
C VAL A 43 14.34 11.67 -14.07
N ALA A 44 13.25 12.45 -14.19
CA ALA A 44 11.98 11.98 -14.72
C ALA A 44 12.08 11.57 -16.20
N GLY A 45 12.90 12.26 -17.01
CA GLY A 45 13.17 11.85 -18.39
C GLY A 45 13.79 10.46 -18.48
N GLN A 46 14.86 10.22 -17.72
CA GLN A 46 15.57 8.93 -17.69
C GLN A 46 14.71 7.82 -17.06
N ALA A 47 14.01 8.13 -15.96
CA ALA A 47 13.11 7.19 -15.30
C ALA A 47 11.93 6.81 -16.19
N ARG A 48 11.42 7.73 -17.02
CA ARG A 48 10.30 7.44 -17.95
C ARG A 48 10.69 6.44 -19.03
N GLU A 49 11.90 6.53 -19.56
CA GLU A 49 12.39 5.57 -20.56
C GLU A 49 12.58 4.18 -19.94
N GLN A 50 13.21 4.11 -18.76
CA GLN A 50 13.43 2.86 -18.04
C GLN A 50 12.12 2.22 -17.57
N ALA A 51 11.21 3.02 -16.99
CA ALA A 51 9.89 2.56 -16.58
C ALA A 51 9.03 2.14 -17.77
N GLY A 52 9.12 2.84 -18.90
CA GLY A 52 8.40 2.48 -20.12
C GLY A 52 8.78 1.10 -20.64
N THR A 53 10.07 0.74 -20.60
CA THR A 53 10.53 -0.61 -20.96
C THR A 53 10.08 -1.65 -19.94
N ALA A 54 10.24 -1.38 -18.65
CA ALA A 54 9.79 -2.30 -17.60
C ALA A 54 8.26 -2.56 -17.67
N VAL A 55 7.45 -1.54 -17.94
CA VAL A 55 5.99 -1.66 -18.09
C VAL A 55 5.64 -2.46 -19.35
N ARG A 56 6.31 -2.22 -20.49
CA ARG A 56 6.09 -2.99 -21.72
C ARG A 56 6.44 -4.47 -21.53
N ASP A 57 7.56 -4.75 -20.87
CA ASP A 57 8.00 -6.11 -20.57
C ASP A 57 7.02 -6.80 -19.62
N LEU A 58 6.55 -6.10 -18.59
CA LEU A 58 5.53 -6.59 -17.68
C LEU A 58 4.20 -6.85 -18.41
N GLN A 59 3.79 -5.97 -19.31
CA GLN A 59 2.57 -6.11 -20.08
C GLN A 59 2.64 -7.28 -21.06
N GLY A 60 3.79 -7.49 -21.71
CA GLY A 60 4.05 -8.65 -22.56
C GLY A 60 3.90 -9.96 -21.77
N ARG A 61 4.61 -10.04 -20.63
CA ARG A 61 4.55 -11.18 -19.70
C ARG A 61 3.13 -11.41 -19.16
N LEU A 62 2.45 -10.38 -18.68
CA LEU A 62 1.08 -10.46 -18.19
C LEU A 62 0.11 -10.98 -19.26
N ARG A 63 0.26 -10.57 -20.53
CA ARG A 63 -0.59 -11.05 -21.64
C ARG A 63 -0.32 -12.51 -22.00
N GLU A 64 0.94 -12.94 -21.91
CA GLU A 64 1.34 -14.33 -22.15
C GLU A 64 0.92 -15.24 -20.98
N GLU A 65 1.04 -14.76 -19.75
CA GLU A 65 0.81 -15.51 -18.51
C GLU A 65 -0.68 -15.51 -18.08
N ALA A 66 -1.47 -14.50 -18.46
CA ALA A 66 -2.91 -14.43 -18.20
C ALA A 66 -3.68 -15.63 -18.78
N ARG A 67 -3.24 -16.21 -19.90
CA ARG A 67 -3.91 -17.40 -20.47
C ARG A 67 -3.72 -18.67 -19.65
N GLY A 68 -2.72 -18.76 -18.78
CA GLY A 68 -2.43 -19.94 -17.94
C GLY A 68 -2.77 -19.78 -16.45
N GLN A 69 -2.98 -18.55 -15.96
CA GLN A 69 -3.24 -18.25 -14.54
C GLN A 69 -4.68 -17.81 -14.25
N THR A 70 -5.50 -17.55 -15.29
CA THR A 70 -6.89 -17.11 -15.13
C THR A 70 -7.74 -18.12 -14.35
N GLU A 71 -7.54 -19.43 -14.54
CA GLU A 71 -8.28 -20.46 -13.81
C GLU A 71 -7.96 -20.47 -12.30
N ARG A 72 -6.69 -20.25 -11.93
CA ARG A 72 -6.27 -20.20 -10.52
C ARG A 72 -6.73 -18.92 -9.85
N PHE A 73 -6.75 -17.81 -10.59
CA PHE A 73 -7.26 -16.54 -10.09
C PHE A 73 -8.78 -16.58 -9.90
N ALA A 74 -9.53 -17.16 -10.85
CA ALA A 74 -10.96 -17.34 -10.76
C ALA A 74 -11.36 -18.17 -9.52
N GLY A 75 -10.61 -19.23 -9.21
CA GLY A 75 -10.80 -20.02 -8.00
C GLY A 75 -10.60 -19.21 -6.71
N THR A 76 -9.52 -18.44 -6.60
CA THR A 76 -9.25 -17.58 -5.45
C THR A 76 -10.29 -16.47 -5.28
N MET A 77 -10.76 -15.89 -6.40
CA MET A 77 -11.76 -14.83 -6.38
C MET A 77 -13.15 -15.37 -6.01
N ARG A 78 -13.47 -16.61 -6.41
CA ARG A 78 -14.68 -17.32 -6.00
C ARG A 78 -14.67 -17.57 -4.48
N GLN A 79 -13.56 -18.08 -3.96
CA GLN A 79 -13.36 -18.32 -2.53
C GLN A 79 -13.59 -17.03 -1.72
N TRP A 80 -13.02 -15.91 -2.16
CA TRP A 80 -13.23 -14.62 -1.48
C TRP A 80 -14.66 -14.12 -1.60
N ALA A 81 -15.30 -14.29 -2.75
CA ALA A 81 -16.70 -13.92 -2.92
C ALA A 81 -17.61 -14.72 -1.97
N ASP A 82 -17.34 -16.01 -1.80
CA ASP A 82 -18.10 -16.87 -0.90
C ASP A 82 -17.83 -16.51 0.59
N ASP A 83 -16.58 -16.19 0.96
CA ASP A 83 -16.22 -15.70 2.31
C ASP A 83 -16.86 -14.33 2.64
N LEU A 84 -16.88 -13.40 1.67
CA LEU A 84 -17.52 -12.10 1.83
C LEU A 84 -19.04 -12.21 1.86
N ALA A 85 -19.64 -13.11 1.08
CA ALA A 85 -21.07 -13.38 1.12
C ALA A 85 -21.47 -13.93 2.50
N GLY A 86 -20.68 -14.87 3.05
CA GLY A 86 -20.87 -15.38 4.40
C GLY A 86 -20.73 -14.30 5.48
N LEU A 87 -19.80 -13.34 5.31
CA LEU A 87 -19.69 -12.19 6.22
C LEU A 87 -20.87 -11.22 6.10
N ALA A 88 -21.36 -10.97 4.88
CA ALA A 88 -22.47 -10.07 4.61
C ALA A 88 -23.81 -10.64 5.12
N GLU A 89 -24.02 -11.96 5.00
CA GLU A 89 -25.20 -12.65 5.54
C GLU A 89 -25.21 -12.68 7.08
N ASN A 90 -24.04 -12.63 7.72
CA ASN A 90 -23.90 -12.63 9.18
C ASN A 90 -23.65 -11.23 9.80
N ALA A 91 -23.72 -10.16 9.02
CA ALA A 91 -23.45 -8.80 9.51
C ALA A 91 -24.63 -8.23 10.33
N PRO A 92 -24.45 -7.86 11.62
CA PRO A 92 -25.50 -7.26 12.44
C PRO A 92 -25.95 -5.89 11.91
N GLY A 93 -27.26 -5.68 11.82
CA GLY A 93 -27.91 -4.72 10.92
C GLY A 93 -27.88 -3.22 11.24
N ASP A 94 -27.30 -2.77 12.36
CA ASP A 94 -27.42 -1.38 12.85
C ASP A 94 -26.08 -0.70 13.18
N SER A 95 -25.29 -0.38 12.15
CA SER A 95 -24.04 0.39 12.29
C SER A 95 -24.03 1.60 11.36
N PRO A 96 -23.44 2.76 11.77
CA PRO A 96 -23.18 3.94 10.93
C PRO A 96 -22.50 3.62 9.59
N ALA A 97 -21.81 2.48 9.51
CA ALA A 97 -21.25 1.92 8.29
C ALA A 97 -22.28 1.71 7.17
N ARG A 98 -23.57 1.47 7.47
CA ARG A 98 -24.63 1.30 6.48
C ARG A 98 -24.88 2.56 5.67
N SER A 99 -24.82 3.73 6.32
CA SER A 99 -25.01 5.03 5.63
C SER A 99 -23.84 5.37 4.71
N MET A 100 -22.63 4.93 5.06
CA MET A 100 -21.44 5.06 4.22
C MET A 100 -21.43 4.02 3.09
N ALA A 101 -21.90 2.80 3.35
CA ALA A 101 -22.09 1.77 2.35
C ALA A 101 -23.15 2.20 1.32
N ALA A 102 -24.23 2.84 1.74
CA ALA A 102 -25.25 3.40 0.84
C ALA A 102 -24.66 4.51 -0.04
N GLN A 103 -23.89 5.46 0.53
CA GLN A 103 -23.23 6.51 -0.24
C GLN A 103 -22.17 5.97 -1.21
N ALA A 104 -21.46 4.92 -0.81
CA ALA A 104 -20.53 4.21 -1.68
C ALA A 104 -21.26 3.49 -2.82
N ALA A 105 -22.42 2.88 -2.54
CA ALA A 105 -23.26 2.23 -3.54
C ALA A 105 -23.77 3.23 -4.60
N ASP A 106 -24.23 4.41 -4.18
CA ASP A 106 -24.63 5.49 -5.10
C ASP A 106 -23.47 6.06 -5.93
N GLY A 107 -22.27 6.06 -5.35
CA GLY A 107 -21.04 6.37 -6.09
C GLY A 107 -20.70 5.30 -7.13
N GLY A 108 -20.85 4.03 -6.74
CA GLY A 108 -20.62 2.86 -7.59
C GLY A 108 -21.59 2.79 -8.77
N HIS A 109 -22.87 3.08 -8.54
CA HIS A 109 -23.88 3.13 -9.61
C HIS A 109 -23.54 4.18 -10.66
N ARG A 110 -23.15 5.38 -10.22
CA ARG A 110 -22.72 6.46 -11.13
C ARG A 110 -21.45 6.12 -11.89
N ALA A 111 -20.50 5.43 -11.24
CA ALA A 111 -19.30 4.95 -11.91
C ALA A 111 -19.63 3.86 -12.95
N ALA A 112 -20.55 2.94 -12.63
CA ALA A 112 -21.02 1.91 -13.55
C ALA A 112 -21.74 2.53 -14.76
N ASP A 113 -22.64 3.48 -14.54
CA ASP A 113 -23.33 4.22 -15.61
C ASP A 113 -22.36 5.01 -16.50
N TYR A 114 -21.31 5.58 -15.92
CA TYR A 114 -20.25 6.28 -16.66
C TYR A 114 -19.47 5.30 -17.53
N LEU A 115 -19.14 4.13 -16.98
CA LEU A 115 -18.41 3.09 -17.69
C LEU A 115 -19.25 2.47 -18.81
N ASP A 116 -20.56 2.32 -18.61
CA ASP A 116 -21.50 1.84 -19.62
C ASP A 116 -21.66 2.85 -20.78
N LYS A 117 -21.72 4.15 -20.46
CA LYS A 117 -21.93 5.23 -21.44
C LYS A 117 -20.67 5.67 -22.18
N GLN A 118 -19.54 5.81 -21.49
CA GLN A 118 -18.29 6.31 -22.07
C GLN A 118 -17.24 5.22 -22.31
N GLY A 119 -17.45 4.01 -21.79
CA GLY A 119 -16.46 2.94 -21.87
C GLY A 119 -15.17 3.27 -21.11
N LEU A 120 -14.23 2.33 -21.14
CA LEU A 120 -12.89 2.53 -20.58
C LEU A 120 -12.12 3.65 -21.29
N GLU A 121 -12.33 3.79 -22.60
CA GLU A 121 -11.56 4.70 -23.44
C GLU A 121 -11.90 6.16 -23.14
N GLY A 122 -13.18 6.45 -22.88
CA GLY A 122 -13.62 7.76 -22.41
C GLY A 122 -13.08 8.08 -21.01
N LEU A 123 -13.16 7.13 -20.07
CA LEU A 123 -12.60 7.31 -18.72
C LEU A 123 -11.09 7.60 -18.74
N LEU A 124 -10.33 6.89 -19.58
CA LEU A 124 -8.89 7.14 -19.75
C LEU A 124 -8.61 8.52 -20.34
N GLY A 125 -9.43 8.95 -21.31
CA GLY A 125 -9.37 10.30 -21.88
C GLY A 125 -9.61 11.38 -20.82
N ASP A 126 -10.62 11.20 -19.97
CA ASP A 126 -10.94 12.15 -18.90
C ASP A 126 -9.89 12.18 -17.80
N LEU A 127 -9.35 11.01 -17.42
CA LEU A 127 -8.25 10.91 -16.46
C LEU A 127 -6.98 11.58 -17.00
N GLN A 128 -6.68 11.38 -18.29
CA GLN A 128 -5.56 12.05 -18.96
C GLN A 128 -5.76 13.57 -19.02
N SER A 129 -6.97 14.03 -19.33
CA SER A 129 -7.35 15.43 -19.33
C SER A 129 -7.21 16.05 -17.93
N PHE A 130 -7.67 15.35 -16.90
CA PHE A 130 -7.52 15.75 -15.50
C PHE A 130 -6.04 15.84 -15.09
N ALA A 131 -5.24 14.83 -15.44
CA ALA A 131 -3.80 14.81 -15.16
C ALA A 131 -3.06 16.00 -15.80
N ARG A 132 -3.43 16.35 -17.04
CA ARG A 132 -2.87 17.51 -17.74
C ARG A 132 -3.32 18.85 -17.14
N ARG A 133 -4.58 18.94 -16.69
CA ARG A 133 -5.15 20.17 -16.11
C ARG A 133 -4.71 20.42 -14.67
N ARG A 134 -4.48 19.37 -13.88
CA ARG A 134 -4.09 19.46 -12.46
C ARG A 134 -2.96 18.48 -12.13
N PRO A 135 -1.72 18.75 -12.59
CA PRO A 135 -0.60 17.82 -12.39
C PRO A 135 -0.29 17.56 -10.91
N GLY A 136 -0.40 18.58 -10.03
CA GLY A 136 -0.15 18.41 -8.59
C GLY A 136 -1.16 17.50 -7.88
N ALA A 137 -2.46 17.65 -8.20
CA ALA A 137 -3.51 16.82 -7.60
C ALA A 137 -3.41 15.37 -8.08
N PHE A 138 -3.10 15.16 -9.37
CA PHE A 138 -2.91 13.84 -9.92
C PHE A 138 -1.71 13.12 -9.29
N LEU A 139 -0.55 13.78 -9.17
CA LEU A 139 0.64 13.18 -8.55
C LEU A 139 0.39 12.88 -7.06
N GLY A 140 -0.20 13.81 -6.31
CA GLY A 140 -0.57 13.56 -4.91
C GLY A 140 -1.54 12.39 -4.75
N GLY A 141 -2.56 12.31 -5.60
CA GLY A 141 -3.51 11.21 -5.64
C GLY A 141 -2.86 9.88 -6.01
N ALA A 142 -1.98 9.87 -7.01
CA ALA A 142 -1.27 8.66 -7.45
C ALA A 142 -0.35 8.09 -6.37
N VAL A 143 0.34 8.95 -5.62
CA VAL A 143 1.18 8.51 -4.48
C VAL A 143 0.31 7.87 -3.40
N LEU A 144 -0.79 8.52 -3.01
CA LEU A 144 -1.71 8.00 -2.00
C LEU A 144 -2.33 6.67 -2.45
N ALA A 145 -2.84 6.61 -3.68
CA ALA A 145 -3.42 5.40 -4.25
C ALA A 145 -2.39 4.28 -4.35
N GLY A 146 -1.17 4.58 -4.82
CA GLY A 146 -0.07 3.62 -4.89
C GLY A 146 0.31 3.05 -3.53
N LEU A 147 0.26 3.86 -2.46
CA LEU A 147 0.55 3.39 -1.11
C LEU A 147 -0.54 2.45 -0.60
N VAL A 148 -1.81 2.78 -0.83
CA VAL A 148 -2.95 1.92 -0.48
C VAL A 148 -2.87 0.58 -1.23
N VAL A 149 -2.73 0.62 -2.55
CA VAL A 149 -2.61 -0.59 -3.39
C VAL A 149 -1.37 -1.39 -3.00
N GLY A 150 -0.24 -0.74 -2.76
CA GLY A 150 1.01 -1.40 -2.36
C GLY A 150 0.90 -2.07 -0.99
N ARG A 151 0.20 -1.46 -0.03
CA ARG A 151 -0.06 -2.11 1.28
C ARG A 151 -0.98 -3.31 1.13
N LEU A 152 -2.02 -3.22 0.29
CA LEU A 152 -2.94 -4.33 0.02
C LEU A 152 -2.25 -5.49 -0.70
N ALA A 153 -1.45 -5.21 -1.73
CA ALA A 153 -0.65 -6.23 -2.43
C ALA A 153 0.33 -6.93 -1.46
N LYS A 154 0.95 -6.18 -0.54
CA LYS A 154 1.83 -6.75 0.50
C LYS A 154 1.08 -7.53 1.60
N ALA A 155 -0.18 -7.19 1.88
CA ALA A 155 -1.02 -7.93 2.82
C ALA A 155 -1.54 -9.23 2.19
N GLY A 156 -2.05 -9.16 0.96
CA GLY A 156 -2.53 -10.34 0.22
C GLY A 156 -1.44 -11.37 -0.07
N THR A 157 -0.19 -10.94 -0.25
CA THR A 157 0.97 -11.86 -0.38
C THR A 157 1.41 -12.50 0.93
N GLN A 158 0.98 -11.99 2.10
CA GLN A 158 1.27 -12.59 3.39
C GLN A 158 0.23 -13.65 3.83
N GLN A 159 -0.99 -13.60 3.29
CA GLN A 159 -2.03 -14.61 3.56
C GLN A 159 -1.80 -15.95 2.82
N GLY A 160 -0.83 -16.04 1.91
CA GLY A 160 -0.43 -17.28 1.24
C GLY A 160 0.69 -18.06 1.92
N ARG A 161 1.18 -17.64 3.09
CA ARG A 161 2.22 -18.37 3.83
C ARG A 161 1.59 -18.96 5.09
N SER A 162 0.96 -20.12 4.94
CA SER A 162 0.65 -21.00 6.07
C SER A 162 1.93 -21.19 6.89
N PRO A 163 1.97 -20.85 8.19
CA PRO A 163 3.04 -21.29 9.06
C PRO A 163 2.79 -22.75 9.45
N ASP A 164 2.74 -23.66 8.47
CA ASP A 164 2.60 -25.10 8.71
C ASP A 164 3.51 -25.88 7.76
N ARG A 165 4.79 -25.73 8.02
CA ARG A 165 5.74 -26.84 8.08
C ARG A 165 6.98 -26.34 8.78
N GLN A 166 6.97 -26.47 10.09
CA GLN A 166 8.19 -26.73 10.82
C GLN A 166 8.71 -28.07 10.25
N PRO A 167 9.85 -28.12 9.55
CA PRO A 167 10.52 -29.40 9.37
C PRO A 167 10.88 -29.82 10.78
N ALA A 168 10.26 -30.89 11.28
CA ALA A 168 10.74 -31.56 12.47
C ALA A 168 12.24 -31.79 12.26
N ALA A 169 13.07 -31.09 13.03
CA ALA A 169 14.49 -31.39 13.06
C ALA A 169 14.58 -32.86 13.49
N PRO A 170 15.27 -33.73 12.72
CA PRO A 170 15.55 -35.06 13.24
C PRO A 170 16.29 -34.88 14.55
N ALA A 171 15.79 -35.55 15.59
CA ALA A 171 16.44 -35.61 16.90
C ALA A 171 17.93 -35.85 16.67
N ARG A 172 18.73 -34.81 16.89
CA ARG A 172 20.18 -34.96 16.94
C ARG A 172 20.47 -35.45 18.34
N ASP A 173 20.93 -36.69 18.39
CA ASP A 173 21.57 -37.32 19.53
C ASP A 173 22.35 -36.32 20.37
N GLU A 174 22.05 -36.38 21.65
CA GLU A 174 22.76 -35.76 22.75
C GLU A 174 24.23 -36.21 22.72
N ALA A 175 25.11 -35.38 22.17
CA ALA A 175 26.55 -35.52 22.34
C ALA A 175 27.02 -34.62 23.51
N PRO A 176 27.72 -35.15 24.52
CA PRO A 176 28.13 -34.37 25.69
C PRO A 176 29.09 -33.24 25.30
N LEU A 177 28.82 -32.03 25.79
CA LEU A 177 29.71 -30.87 25.61
C LEU A 177 31.03 -31.09 26.36
N PRO A 178 32.21 -30.82 25.76
CA PRO A 178 33.45 -30.67 26.52
C PRO A 178 33.43 -29.36 27.32
N PRO A 179 34.06 -29.30 28.51
CA PRO A 179 34.04 -28.10 29.35
C PRO A 179 34.77 -26.93 28.67
N ALA A 180 34.09 -25.79 28.59
CA ALA A 180 34.62 -24.55 28.07
C ALA A 180 35.83 -24.09 28.92
N ALA A 181 36.98 -23.91 28.28
CA ALA A 181 38.15 -23.27 28.87
C ALA A 181 37.83 -21.79 29.15
N ALA A 182 37.94 -21.39 30.42
CA ALA A 182 37.78 -20.01 30.85
C ALA A 182 38.87 -19.09 30.24
N PRO A 183 38.54 -17.84 29.89
CA PRO A 183 39.54 -16.87 29.43
C PRO A 183 40.45 -16.48 30.60
N ARG A 184 41.75 -16.78 30.48
CA ARG A 184 42.76 -16.31 31.44
C ARG A 184 42.97 -14.82 31.26
N VAL A 185 42.41 -14.03 32.17
CA VAL A 185 42.74 -12.61 32.34
C VAL A 185 44.20 -12.52 32.78
N GLY A 186 45.04 -11.90 31.96
CA GLY A 186 46.45 -11.66 32.26
C GLY A 186 46.60 -10.64 33.38
N LEU A 187 47.28 -11.04 34.46
CA LEU A 187 47.73 -10.16 35.53
C LEU A 187 48.99 -9.42 35.08
N PRO A 188 49.06 -8.08 35.18
CA PRO A 188 50.31 -7.35 35.05
C PRO A 188 51.21 -7.61 36.28
N GLY A 189 52.46 -8.00 36.04
CA GLY A 189 53.45 -8.29 37.08
C GLY A 189 53.90 -7.01 37.83
N PRO A 190 54.37 -7.14 39.08
CA PRO A 190 54.84 -6.01 39.86
C PRO A 190 56.24 -5.53 39.42
N PRO A 191 56.56 -4.23 39.57
CA PRO A 191 57.89 -3.70 39.29
C PRO A 191 58.90 -4.18 40.35
N GLY A 192 60.11 -4.53 39.87
CA GLY A 192 61.24 -4.91 40.70
C GLY A 192 61.80 -3.74 41.51
N VAL A 193 62.41 -4.10 42.64
CA VAL A 193 63.19 -3.25 43.55
C VAL A 193 64.55 -2.90 42.99
#